data_AF-A0A327YJH9-F1
#
_entry.id   AF-A0A327YJH9-F1
#
_cell.length_a   1.000
_cell.length_b   1.000
_cell.length_c   1.000
_cell.angle_alpha   90.00
_cell.angle_beta   90.00
_cell.angle_gamma   90.00
#
_symmetry.space_group_name_H-M   'P 1'
#
loop_
_entity.id
_entity.type
_entity.pdbx_description
1 polymer ?
#
loop_
_entity_poly.entity_id
_entity_poly.type
_entity_poly.pdbx_seq_one_letter_code
_entity_poly.pdbx_strand_id
1 'polypeptide(L)'
;MLGDHIKRTTREIDAFLEQYTLGTLIVDGDTVSLETKQGEIVLDETYIIEVFDGEKYHPITYDQARNTMSRDGWPLYAGLEARVKEGEQH
;
A
#
# COMPACT_ATOMS: atom_id res chain seq x y z
N MET A 1 1.83 4.35 31.94
CA MET A 1 2.23 3.75 30.65
C MET A 1 2.04 4.82 29.58
N LEU A 2 3.11 5.55 29.27
CA LEU A 2 3.07 6.75 28.39
C LEU A 2 3.91 6.55 27.12
N GLY A 3 4.60 5.42 26.99
CA GLY A 3 5.57 5.15 25.93
C GLY A 3 4.96 4.67 24.61
N ASP A 4 3.77 4.07 24.64
CA ASP A 4 3.16 3.45 23.46
C ASP A 4 2.40 4.44 22.57
N HIS A 5 1.90 5.54 23.15
CA HIS A 5 1.23 6.58 22.36
C HIS A 5 2.21 7.42 21.53
N ILE A 6 3.40 7.70 22.06
CA ILE A 6 4.41 8.51 21.34
C ILE A 6 4.92 7.75 20.11
N LYS A 7 5.16 6.43 20.22
CA LYS A 7 5.63 5.60 19.10
C LYS A 7 4.65 5.56 17.94
N ARG A 8 3.35 5.63 18.23
CA ARG A 8 2.30 5.65 17.20
C ARG A 8 2.32 6.97 16.43
N THR A 9 2.40 8.08 17.16
CA THR A 9 2.52 9.42 16.58
C THR A 9 3.80 9.57 15.75
N THR A 10 4.93 9.04 16.19
CA THR A 10 6.18 9.11 15.40
C THR A 10 6.06 8.35 14.07
N ARG A 11 5.42 7.18 14.04
CA ARG A 11 5.22 6.42 12.80
C ARG A 11 4.25 7.09 11.83
N GLU A 12 3.20 7.73 12.34
CA GLU A 12 2.27 8.50 11.53
C GLU A 12 2.92 9.77 10.95
N ILE A 13 3.79 10.43 11.74
CA ILE A 13 4.56 11.59 11.29
C ILE A 13 5.65 11.17 10.30
N ASP A 14 6.35 10.06 10.52
CA ASP A 14 7.39 9.53 9.63
C ASP A 14 6.77 9.10 8.30
N ALA A 15 5.63 8.40 8.31
CA ALA A 15 4.87 8.09 7.09
C ALA A 15 4.39 9.36 6.36
N PHE A 16 3.98 10.40 7.10
CA PHE A 16 3.63 11.71 6.53
C PHE A 16 4.83 12.47 5.97
N LEU A 17 6.00 12.39 6.63
CA LEU A 17 7.27 13.01 6.20
C LEU A 17 7.91 12.26 5.03
N GLU A 18 7.77 10.95 4.97
CA GLU A 18 8.29 10.09 3.91
C GLU A 18 7.29 9.90 2.76
N GLN A 19 6.09 10.48 2.87
CA GLN A 19 4.98 10.42 1.93
C GLN A 19 4.47 9.00 1.62
N TYR A 20 4.63 8.09 2.59
CA TYR A 20 4.05 6.75 2.50
C TYR A 20 2.64 6.73 3.06
N THR A 21 1.69 6.30 2.26
CA THR A 21 0.32 6.07 2.67
C THR A 21 0.09 4.58 2.90
N LEU A 22 -0.30 4.21 4.11
CA LEU A 22 -0.63 2.85 4.51
C LEU A 22 -2.11 2.57 4.27
N GLY A 23 -2.44 1.41 3.73
CA GLY A 23 -3.82 0.99 3.49
C GLY A 23 -3.94 -0.46 3.07
N THR A 24 -5.11 -0.83 2.58
CA THR A 24 -5.41 -2.15 2.04
C THR A 24 -5.37 -2.05 0.51
N LEU A 25 -4.60 -2.91 -0.13
CA LEU A 25 -4.58 -2.96 -1.60
C LEU A 25 -5.89 -3.57 -2.08
N ILE A 26 -6.64 -2.83 -2.88
CA ILE A 26 -7.84 -3.28 -3.57
C ILE A 26 -7.47 -3.41 -5.04
N VAL A 27 -7.67 -4.58 -5.64
CA VAL A 27 -7.48 -4.78 -7.08
C VAL A 27 -8.84 -5.15 -7.65
N ASP A 28 -9.41 -4.24 -8.44
CA ASP A 28 -10.64 -4.46 -9.18
C ASP A 28 -10.33 -4.52 -10.68
N GLY A 29 -10.19 -5.73 -11.20
CA GLY A 29 -9.85 -5.97 -12.60
C GLY A 29 -8.50 -5.37 -12.98
N ASP A 30 -8.54 -4.22 -13.67
CA ASP A 30 -7.36 -3.49 -14.15
C ASP A 30 -6.95 -2.33 -13.23
N THR A 31 -7.80 -1.98 -12.27
CA THR A 31 -7.61 -0.85 -11.37
C THR A 31 -7.05 -1.32 -10.03
N VAL A 32 -5.93 -0.75 -9.60
CA VAL A 32 -5.39 -0.95 -8.27
C VAL A 32 -5.64 0.31 -7.45
N SER A 33 -6.31 0.15 -6.32
CA SER A 33 -6.65 1.22 -5.38
C SER A 33 -6.05 0.88 -4.03
N LEU A 34 -5.69 1.89 -3.25
CA LEU A 34 -5.35 1.73 -1.84
C LEU A 34 -6.49 2.29 -1.00
N GLU A 35 -7.18 1.40 -0.27
CA GLU A 35 -8.16 1.83 0.73
C GLU A 35 -7.44 2.18 2.04
N THR A 36 -7.45 3.45 2.39
CA THR A 36 -6.83 3.98 3.61
C THR A 36 -7.90 4.44 4.58
N LYS A 37 -7.52 4.71 5.83
CA LYS A 37 -8.46 5.31 6.80
C LYS A 37 -8.91 6.73 6.42
N GLN A 38 -8.19 7.40 5.53
CA GLN A 38 -8.50 8.77 5.09
C GLN A 38 -9.37 8.76 3.82
N GLY A 39 -9.41 7.65 3.08
CA GLY A 39 -10.14 7.49 1.83
C GLY A 39 -9.50 6.44 0.94
N GLU A 40 -10.13 6.20 -0.21
CA GLU A 40 -9.58 5.37 -1.28
C GLU A 40 -8.70 6.23 -2.20
N ILE A 41 -7.52 5.72 -2.53
CA ILE A 41 -6.57 6.35 -3.45
C ILE A 41 -6.40 5.42 -4.64
N VAL A 42 -6.81 5.85 -5.83
CA VAL A 42 -6.51 5.09 -7.05
C VAL A 42 -5.02 5.20 -7.31
N LEU A 43 -4.34 4.06 -7.40
CA LEU A 43 -2.91 4.00 -7.68
C LEU A 43 -2.71 3.93 -9.18
N ASP A 44 -1.52 4.34 -9.62
CA ASP A 44 -1.08 4.20 -11.00
C ASP A 44 0.41 3.84 -11.05
N GLU A 45 0.97 3.78 -12.26
CA GLU A 45 2.37 3.40 -12.50
C GLU A 45 3.42 4.37 -11.88
N THR A 46 3.02 5.57 -11.49
CA THR A 46 3.87 6.55 -10.79
C THR A 46 3.97 6.28 -9.28
N TYR A 47 3.08 5.45 -8.73
CA TYR A 47 3.10 5.09 -7.32
C TYR A 47 3.97 3.86 -7.09
N ILE A 48 4.82 3.96 -6.06
CA ILE A 48 5.58 2.82 -5.57
C ILE A 48 4.67 2.06 -4.61
N ILE A 49 4.31 0.82 -4.96
CA ILE A 49 3.43 -0.04 -4.17
C ILE A 49 4.30 -1.06 -3.44
N GLU A 50 4.13 -1.18 -2.12
CA GLU A 50 4.81 -2.18 -1.32
C GLU A 50 3.78 -3.00 -0.53
N VAL A 51 3.66 -4.28 -0.87
CA VAL A 51 2.69 -5.18 -0.24
C VAL A 51 3.34 -5.95 0.89
N PHE A 52 2.63 -6.09 1.99
CA PHE A 52 3.04 -6.87 3.15
C PHE A 52 2.61 -8.33 2.98
N ASP A 53 3.59 -9.24 2.91
CA ASP A 53 3.36 -10.68 2.77
C ASP A 53 3.16 -11.40 4.13
N GLY A 54 3.19 -10.66 5.25
CA GLY A 54 3.17 -11.23 6.60
C GLY A 54 4.52 -11.22 7.30
N GLU A 55 5.62 -11.18 6.53
CA GLU A 55 6.99 -11.11 7.06
C GLU A 55 7.67 -9.76 6.80
N LYS A 56 7.49 -9.19 5.59
CA LYS A 56 8.14 -7.94 5.16
C LYS A 56 7.36 -7.26 4.04
N TYR A 57 7.62 -5.97 3.86
CA TYR A 57 7.12 -5.20 2.71
C TYR A 57 7.93 -5.55 1.47
N HIS A 58 7.23 -5.92 0.40
CA HIS A 58 7.79 -6.21 -0.90
C HIS A 58 7.36 -5.15 -1.90
N PRO A 59 8.30 -4.39 -2.49
CA PRO A 59 7.97 -3.49 -3.58
C PRO A 59 7.52 -4.31 -4.78
N ILE A 60 6.31 -4.01 -5.24
CA ILE A 60 5.72 -4.56 -6.46
C ILE A 60 5.33 -3.41 -7.38
N THR A 61 5.40 -3.64 -8.68
CA THR A 61 4.85 -2.68 -9.65
C THR A 61 3.34 -2.83 -9.73
N TYR A 62 2.66 -1.76 -10.15
CA TYR A 62 1.24 -1.79 -10.49
C TYR A 62 0.88 -2.96 -11.42
N ASP A 63 1.73 -3.21 -12.42
CA ASP A 63 1.56 -4.32 -13.34
C ASP A 63 1.68 -5.70 -12.64
N GLN A 64 2.61 -5.85 -11.69
CA GLN A 64 2.70 -7.07 -10.89
C GLN A 64 1.48 -7.26 -9.99
N ALA A 65 0.94 -6.17 -9.41
CA ALA A 65 -0.25 -6.22 -8.57
C ALA A 65 -1.47 -6.78 -9.32
N ARG A 66 -1.68 -6.33 -10.57
CA ARG A 66 -2.81 -6.77 -11.40
C ARG A 66 -2.57 -8.11 -12.12
N ASN A 67 -1.34 -8.40 -12.56
CA ASN A 67 -1.05 -9.63 -13.32
C ASN A 67 -0.84 -10.84 -12.42
N THR A 68 -0.50 -10.64 -11.14
CA THR A 68 -0.28 -11.75 -10.22
C THR A 68 -1.63 -12.23 -9.69
N MET A 69 -2.22 -13.16 -10.44
CA MET A 69 -3.44 -13.83 -10.06
C MET A 69 -3.13 -15.18 -9.41
N SER A 70 -3.83 -15.49 -8.32
CA SER A 70 -3.92 -16.83 -7.77
C SER A 70 -4.51 -17.79 -8.80
N ARG A 71 -4.28 -19.10 -8.61
CA ARG A 71 -4.85 -20.16 -9.47
C ARG A 71 -6.39 -20.11 -9.56
N ASP A 72 -7.05 -19.50 -8.59
CA ASP A 72 -8.50 -19.27 -8.56
C ASP A 72 -8.95 -18.02 -9.34
N GLY A 73 -8.05 -17.29 -9.99
CA GLY A 73 -8.37 -16.10 -10.80
C GLY A 73 -8.57 -14.82 -9.97
N TRP A 74 -8.18 -14.84 -8.69
CA TRP A 74 -8.22 -13.65 -7.83
C TRP A 74 -6.85 -12.98 -7.77
N PRO A 75 -6.78 -11.64 -7.78
CA PRO A 75 -5.52 -10.92 -7.58
C PRO A 75 -4.90 -11.31 -6.23
N LEU A 76 -3.70 -11.89 -6.27
CA LEU A 76 -3.02 -12.46 -5.09
C LEU A 76 -2.79 -11.40 -4.00
N TYR A 77 -2.55 -10.17 -4.43
CA TYR A 77 -2.22 -9.06 -3.56
C TYR A 77 -3.45 -8.27 -3.09
N ALA A 78 -4.64 -8.56 -3.61
CA ALA A 78 -5.86 -7.87 -3.20
C ALA A 78 -6.28 -8.29 -1.78
N GLY A 79 -6.64 -7.30 -0.98
CA GLY A 79 -6.96 -7.46 0.44
C GLY A 79 -5.74 -7.54 1.34
N LEU A 80 -4.51 -7.46 0.81
CA LEU A 80 -3.29 -7.42 1.62
C LEU A 80 -3.01 -5.99 2.10
N GLU A 81 -2.38 -5.90 3.28
CA GLU A 81 -1.86 -4.63 3.77
C GLU A 81 -0.77 -4.16 2.82
N ALA A 82 -0.89 -2.94 2.32
CA ALA A 82 0.07 -2.34 1.43
C ALA A 82 0.37 -0.91 1.88
N ARG A 83 1.56 -0.44 1.54
CA ARG A 83 1.94 0.95 1.63
C ARG A 83 2.30 1.45 0.25
N VAL A 84 1.89 2.67 -0.05
CA VAL A 84 2.16 3.29 -1.33
C VAL A 84 2.88 4.59 -1.10
N LYS A 85 3.75 4.97 -2.02
CA LYS A 85 4.36 6.29 -2.05
C LYS A 85 4.16 6.90 -3.42
N GLU A 86 3.70 8.14 -3.43
CA GLU A 86 3.67 8.94 -4.64
C GLU A 86 5.13 9.17 -5.07
N GLY A 87 5.50 8.72 -6.26
CA GLY A 87 6.79 9.08 -6.84
C GLY A 87 6.78 10.59 -7.06
N GLU A 88 7.64 11.33 -6.36
CA GLU A 88 7.77 12.78 -6.53
C GLU A 88 7.97 13.11 -8.02
N GLN A 89 6.92 13.56 -8.69
CA GLN A 89 7.00 14.19 -10.01
C GLN A 89 7.44 15.63 -9.76
N HIS A 90 8.75 15.81 -9.66
CA HIS A 90 9.41 17.09 -9.43
C HIS A 90 9.50 17.95 -10.71
#